data_AF-A0A401GDZ3-F1
#
_entry.id   AF-A0A401GDZ3-F1
#
_cell.length_a   1.000
_cell.length_b   1.000
_cell.length_c   1.000
_cell.angle_alpha   90.00
_cell.angle_beta   90.00
_cell.angle_gamma   90.00
#
_symmetry.space_group_name_H-M   'P 1'
#
loop_
_entity.id
_entity.type
_entity.pdbx_description
1 polymer ?
#
loop_
_entity_poly.entity_id
_entity_poly.type
_entity_poly.pdbx_seq_one_letter_code
_entity_poly.pdbx_strand_id
1 'polypeptide(L)'
;MVSRLRRATLPICSDGFVGKVVGSLKERKLWEMDKLLRRGFRVHAWDGRTPHALLDADRQIIAILAGQPNDAMWGEAVSNVSTTLASVEKTCTFSRLQRSHRRGRFPTLATGISHGGGQRKPQDIYNTAANQMKLTELCCNCGIQQIASFENGAFAAFAPKAFGRAAVCLQELYNHKPSLRQNFPNSIYPTATFNFGPNAVCFDHTNEKNSPAT
;
A
#
# COMPACT_ATOMS: atom_id res chain seq x y z
N MET A 1 -12.73 15.98 7.84
CA MET A 1 -14.00 15.50 8.44
C MET A 1 -13.70 14.94 9.83
N VAL A 2 -14.54 15.21 10.83
CA VAL A 2 -14.37 14.68 12.20
C VAL A 2 -15.29 13.48 12.40
N SER A 3 -14.69 12.34 12.75
CA SER A 3 -15.37 11.09 13.09
C SER A 3 -15.80 11.09 14.56
N ARG A 4 -16.80 10.26 14.89
CA ARG A 4 -17.15 9.95 16.28
C ARG A 4 -16.19 8.93 16.91
N LEU A 5 -15.36 8.28 16.09
CA LEU A 5 -14.33 7.34 16.55
C LEU A 5 -13.27 8.07 17.35
N ARG A 6 -12.68 7.41 18.35
CA ARG A 6 -11.45 7.86 19.02
C ARG A 6 -10.31 6.94 18.62
N ARG A 7 -9.14 7.46 18.28
CA ARG A 7 -7.97 6.65 17.91
C ARG A 7 -7.65 5.62 18.99
N ALA A 8 -7.77 6.00 20.27
CA ALA A 8 -7.51 5.12 21.41
C ALA A 8 -8.40 3.86 21.45
N THR A 9 -9.56 3.88 20.80
CA THR A 9 -10.48 2.73 20.72
C THR A 9 -10.25 1.86 19.48
N LEU A 10 -9.38 2.29 18.55
CA LEU A 10 -9.10 1.53 17.35
C LEU A 10 -8.13 0.37 17.65
N PRO A 11 -8.29 -0.79 16.99
CA PRO A 11 -7.40 -1.93 17.16
C PRO A 11 -6.08 -1.69 16.42
N ILE A 12 -5.28 -0.73 16.88
CA ILE A 12 -3.98 -0.35 16.31
C ILE A 12 -2.91 -0.33 17.41
N CYS A 13 -1.64 -0.41 17.03
CA CYS A 13 -0.53 -0.20 17.94
C CYS A 13 -0.35 1.29 18.28
N SER A 14 0.44 1.58 19.31
CA SER A 14 0.72 2.95 19.75
C SER A 14 1.34 3.81 18.66
N ASP A 15 2.14 3.22 17.76
CA ASP A 15 2.72 3.91 16.60
C ASP A 15 1.68 4.46 15.62
N GLY A 16 0.45 3.93 15.62
CA GLY A 16 -0.65 4.32 14.73
C GLY A 16 -0.60 3.74 13.32
N PHE A 17 0.42 2.95 12.98
CA PHE A 17 0.61 2.40 11.63
C PHE A 17 0.39 0.89 11.56
N VAL A 18 0.56 0.17 12.68
CA VAL A 18 0.33 -1.27 12.77
C VAL A 18 -1.12 -1.55 13.19
N GLY A 19 -1.87 -2.27 12.36
CA GLY A 19 -3.19 -2.77 12.73
C GLY A 19 -3.12 -4.08 13.52
N LYS A 20 -3.90 -4.19 14.60
CA LYS A 20 -4.10 -5.43 15.35
C LYS A 20 -5.15 -6.29 14.68
N VAL A 21 -5.01 -7.61 14.79
CA VAL A 21 -6.02 -8.56 14.29
C VAL A 21 -7.13 -8.71 15.34
N VAL A 22 -8.37 -8.35 14.99
CA VAL A 22 -9.55 -8.40 15.87
C VAL A 22 -10.80 -8.94 15.14
N GLY A 23 -11.68 -9.66 15.85
CA GLY A 23 -13.04 -9.98 15.39
C GLY A 23 -13.16 -10.55 13.97
N SER A 24 -13.93 -9.85 13.11
CA SER A 24 -14.25 -10.23 11.72
C SER A 24 -13.03 -10.40 10.81
N LEU A 25 -11.86 -9.89 11.22
CA LEU A 25 -10.59 -9.98 10.50
C LEU A 25 -10.03 -11.42 10.45
N LYS A 26 -10.66 -12.38 11.16
CA LYS A 26 -10.34 -13.82 11.08
C LYS A 26 -11.07 -14.53 9.93
N GLU A 27 -12.11 -13.92 9.36
CA GLU A 27 -12.94 -14.51 8.31
C GLU A 27 -12.62 -13.91 6.93
N ARG A 28 -12.74 -14.70 5.86
CA ARG A 28 -12.57 -14.24 4.47
C ARG A 28 -13.83 -13.48 4.02
N LYS A 29 -14.05 -12.29 4.58
CA LYS A 29 -15.26 -11.51 4.40
C LYS A 29 -15.08 -10.40 3.37
N LEU A 30 -16.00 -10.31 2.42
CA LEU A 30 -16.16 -9.14 1.54
C LEU A 30 -17.27 -8.24 2.09
N TRP A 31 -17.07 -6.93 2.00
CA TRP A 31 -18.06 -5.94 2.39
C TRP A 31 -18.70 -5.33 1.15
N GLU A 32 -20.02 -5.44 1.06
CA GLU A 32 -20.84 -4.76 0.04
C GLU A 32 -21.34 -3.42 0.58
N MET A 33 -21.49 -2.43 -0.30
CA MET A 33 -21.94 -1.08 0.06
C MET A 33 -23.24 -1.11 0.88
N ASP A 34 -24.28 -1.80 0.39
CA ASP A 34 -25.57 -1.88 1.08
C ASP A 34 -25.49 -2.45 2.49
N LYS A 35 -24.57 -3.42 2.71
CA LYS A 35 -24.32 -4.00 4.03
C LYS A 35 -23.64 -3.00 4.97
N LEU A 36 -22.76 -2.15 4.44
CA LEU A 36 -22.12 -1.07 5.21
C LEU A 36 -23.12 0.04 5.54
N LEU A 37 -23.97 0.43 4.59
CA LEU A 37 -25.02 1.43 4.81
C LEU A 37 -26.01 0.97 5.89
N ARG A 38 -26.47 -0.29 5.84
CA ARG A 38 -27.33 -0.88 6.89
C ARG A 38 -26.65 -0.95 8.27
N ARG A 39 -25.31 -0.93 8.32
CA ARG A 39 -24.52 -0.85 9.56
C ARG A 39 -24.30 0.58 10.06
N GLY A 40 -24.84 1.58 9.38
CA GLY A 40 -24.71 2.99 9.75
C GLY A 40 -23.45 3.67 9.22
N PHE A 41 -22.71 3.05 8.29
CA PHE A 41 -21.67 3.76 7.56
C PHE A 41 -22.30 4.83 6.65
N ARG A 42 -21.56 5.91 6.42
CA ARG A 42 -21.98 7.01 5.55
C ARG A 42 -21.05 7.10 4.35
N VAL A 43 -21.62 7.42 3.19
CA VAL A 43 -20.83 7.74 1.99
C VAL A 43 -20.33 9.16 2.14
N HIS A 44 -19.01 9.34 1.97
CA HIS A 44 -18.40 10.65 1.84
C HIS A 44 -18.03 10.85 0.37
N ALA A 45 -18.67 11.80 -0.29
CA ALA A 45 -18.33 12.13 -1.67
C ALA A 45 -16.94 12.79 -1.71
N TRP A 46 -16.10 12.30 -2.61
CA TRP A 46 -14.74 12.79 -2.81
C TRP A 46 -14.44 12.85 -4.30
N ASP A 47 -13.89 13.97 -4.74
CA ASP A 47 -13.51 14.23 -6.14
C ASP A 47 -12.26 13.44 -6.58
N GLY A 48 -11.57 12.78 -5.64
CA GLY A 48 -10.29 12.12 -5.88
C GLY A 48 -9.12 13.09 -6.09
N ARG A 49 -9.34 14.39 -5.91
CA ARG A 49 -8.35 15.45 -6.17
C ARG A 49 -7.99 16.25 -4.94
N THR A 50 -8.99 16.75 -4.24
CA THR A 50 -8.78 17.63 -3.09
C THR A 50 -8.38 16.78 -1.87
N PRO A 51 -7.22 17.02 -1.24
CA PRO A 51 -6.81 16.22 -0.08
C PRO A 51 -7.79 16.36 1.08
N HIS A 52 -8.22 15.24 1.67
CA HIS A 52 -9.10 15.22 2.84
C HIS A 52 -8.46 14.49 4.02
N ALA A 53 -8.35 15.17 5.15
CA ALA A 53 -8.01 14.53 6.42
C ALA A 53 -9.27 14.00 7.13
N LEU A 54 -9.22 12.71 7.48
CA LEU A 54 -10.19 12.08 8.37
C LEU A 54 -9.61 12.14 9.79
N LEU A 55 -10.31 12.85 10.64
CA LEU A 55 -9.94 13.08 12.03
C LEU A 55 -10.79 12.21 12.96
N ASP A 56 -10.23 11.78 14.06
CA ASP A 56 -10.99 11.22 15.18
C ASP A 56 -11.66 12.33 16.02
N ALA A 57 -12.37 11.94 17.08
CA ALA A 57 -13.07 12.87 17.97
C ALA A 57 -12.12 13.81 18.74
N ASP A 58 -10.84 13.45 18.85
CA ASP A 58 -9.77 14.24 19.48
C ASP A 58 -8.96 15.04 18.45
N ARG A 59 -9.51 15.16 17.23
CA ARG A 59 -8.92 15.87 16.09
C ARG A 59 -7.58 15.31 15.61
N GLN A 60 -7.28 14.06 15.95
CA GLN A 60 -6.10 13.35 15.45
C GLN A 60 -6.37 12.78 14.07
N ILE A 61 -5.40 12.89 13.16
CA ILE A 61 -5.49 12.27 11.84
C ILE A 61 -5.48 10.74 12.00
N ILE A 62 -6.49 10.07 11.45
CA ILE A 62 -6.59 8.60 11.42
C ILE A 62 -6.50 8.03 10.00
N ALA A 63 -6.80 8.84 8.99
CA ALA A 63 -6.62 8.49 7.59
C ALA A 63 -6.57 9.75 6.73
N ILE A 64 -5.90 9.67 5.60
CA ILE A 64 -5.81 10.73 4.60
C ILE A 64 -6.29 10.20 3.26
N LEU A 65 -7.18 10.93 2.61
CA LEU A 65 -7.47 10.80 1.20
C LEU A 65 -6.58 11.82 0.48
N ALA A 66 -5.42 11.38 -0.02
CA ALA A 66 -4.33 12.28 -0.42
C ALA A 66 -4.64 13.08 -1.71
N GLY A 67 -5.51 12.55 -2.58
CA GLY A 67 -5.91 13.19 -3.83
C GLY A 67 -5.04 12.75 -4.99
N GLN A 68 -4.69 13.71 -5.83
CA GLN A 68 -3.76 13.54 -6.94
C GLN A 68 -2.80 14.74 -7.00
N PRO A 69 -1.65 14.63 -7.68
CA PRO A 69 -0.84 15.79 -7.98
C PRO A 69 -1.60 16.81 -8.84
N ASN A 70 -1.16 18.06 -8.78
CA ASN A 70 -1.59 19.11 -9.70
C ASN A 70 -0.93 18.93 -11.07
N ASP A 71 -1.27 17.83 -11.73
CA ASP A 71 -0.77 17.43 -13.04
C ASP A 71 -1.96 17.10 -13.94
N ALA A 72 -2.08 17.82 -15.06
CA ALA A 72 -3.14 17.62 -16.03
C ALA A 72 -3.08 16.23 -16.68
N MET A 73 -1.89 15.63 -16.77
CA MET A 73 -1.65 14.32 -17.36
C MET A 73 -1.84 13.17 -16.37
N TRP A 74 -2.16 13.45 -15.09
CA TRP A 74 -2.32 12.42 -14.07
C TRP A 74 -3.36 11.35 -14.45
N GLY A 75 -4.49 11.77 -15.01
CA GLY A 75 -5.54 10.83 -15.44
C GLY A 75 -5.05 9.88 -16.53
N GLU A 76 -4.28 10.38 -17.49
CA GLU A 76 -3.66 9.57 -18.53
C GLU A 76 -2.60 8.63 -17.95
N ALA A 77 -1.75 9.12 -17.03
CA ALA A 77 -0.76 8.32 -16.34
C ALA A 77 -1.41 7.13 -15.61
N VAL A 78 -2.47 7.35 -14.83
CA VAL A 78 -3.20 6.28 -14.13
C VAL A 78 -3.88 5.29 -15.10
N SER A 79 -4.43 5.78 -16.21
CA SER A 79 -5.01 4.92 -17.26
C SER A 79 -3.95 4.04 -17.94
N ASN A 80 -2.78 4.61 -18.23
CA ASN A 80 -1.64 3.90 -18.79
C ASN A 80 -1.13 2.83 -17.82
N VAL A 81 -1.00 3.15 -16.53
CA VAL A 81 -0.65 2.15 -15.49
C VAL A 81 -1.63 0.99 -15.46
N SER A 82 -2.93 1.28 -15.52
CA SER A 82 -3.97 0.25 -15.53
C SER A 82 -3.85 -0.68 -16.74
N THR A 83 -3.61 -0.11 -17.92
CA THR A 83 -3.38 -0.87 -19.16
C THR A 83 -2.09 -1.71 -19.08
N THR A 84 -1.01 -1.13 -18.57
CA THR A 84 0.26 -1.85 -18.38
C THR A 84 0.10 -3.02 -17.42
N LEU A 85 -0.57 -2.84 -16.28
CA LEU A 85 -0.83 -3.94 -15.34
C LEU A 85 -1.63 -5.08 -15.99
N ALA A 86 -2.68 -4.75 -16.74
CA ALA A 86 -3.50 -5.74 -17.44
C ALA A 86 -2.72 -6.48 -18.55
N SER A 87 -1.78 -5.80 -19.21
CA SER A 87 -0.91 -6.42 -20.22
C SER A 87 0.12 -7.35 -19.56
N VAL A 88 0.81 -6.86 -18.53
CA VAL A 88 1.86 -7.60 -17.81
C VAL A 88 1.28 -8.85 -17.16
N GLU A 89 0.08 -8.77 -16.57
CA GLU A 89 -0.61 -9.91 -15.94
C GLU A 89 -0.66 -11.15 -16.85
N LYS A 90 -0.97 -10.95 -18.14
CA LYS A 90 -1.12 -12.03 -19.13
C LYS A 90 0.17 -12.81 -19.36
N THR A 91 1.30 -12.19 -19.05
CA THR A 91 2.64 -12.76 -19.24
C THR A 91 3.31 -13.21 -17.94
N CYS A 92 2.67 -12.96 -16.79
CA CYS A 92 3.15 -13.38 -15.49
C CYS A 92 2.71 -14.81 -15.17
N THR A 93 3.56 -15.54 -14.46
CA THR A 93 3.21 -16.85 -13.89
C THR A 93 2.89 -16.72 -12.42
N PHE A 94 1.72 -17.20 -12.00
CA PHE A 94 1.28 -17.12 -10.61
C PHE A 94 1.09 -18.51 -10.03
N SER A 95 1.69 -18.75 -8.87
CA SER A 95 1.39 -19.91 -8.02
C SER A 95 -0.05 -19.84 -7.49
N ARG A 96 -0.56 -20.97 -6.98
CA ARG A 96 -1.89 -21.05 -6.36
C ARG A 96 -2.05 -20.03 -5.21
N LEU A 97 -1.01 -19.85 -4.40
CA LEU A 97 -1.01 -18.91 -3.28
C LEU A 97 -0.93 -17.45 -3.72
N GLN A 98 -0.40 -17.17 -4.91
CA GLN A 98 -0.39 -15.81 -5.47
C GLN A 98 -1.73 -15.44 -6.12
N ARG A 99 -2.54 -16.42 -6.55
CA ARG A 99 -3.90 -16.20 -7.10
C ARG A 99 -4.98 -16.12 -6.02
N SER A 100 -4.76 -16.80 -4.89
CA SER A 100 -5.72 -16.91 -3.80
C SER A 100 -4.98 -16.93 -2.47
N HIS A 101 -5.05 -15.81 -1.75
CA HIS A 101 -4.30 -15.56 -0.53
C HIS A 101 -5.21 -15.04 0.58
N ARG A 102 -4.64 -14.81 1.77
CA ARG A 102 -5.38 -14.33 2.94
C ARG A 102 -6.12 -13.01 2.74
N ARG A 103 -5.68 -12.19 1.77
CA ARG A 103 -6.25 -10.86 1.52
C ARG A 103 -7.26 -10.84 0.37
N GLY A 104 -7.39 -11.89 -0.43
CA GLY A 104 -8.31 -11.88 -1.56
C GLY A 104 -8.08 -12.99 -2.56
N ARG A 105 -8.93 -12.98 -3.60
CA ARG A 105 -8.88 -13.91 -4.74
C ARG A 105 -8.54 -13.15 -6.01
N PHE A 106 -7.31 -12.64 -6.07
CA PHE A 106 -6.77 -11.96 -7.24
C PHE A 106 -5.26 -12.24 -7.33
N PRO A 107 -4.68 -12.25 -8.55
CA PRO A 107 -3.24 -12.47 -8.71
C PRO A 107 -2.45 -11.33 -8.07
N THR A 108 -1.39 -11.67 -7.36
CA THR A 108 -0.53 -10.68 -6.68
C THR A 108 0.94 -11.06 -6.82
N LEU A 109 1.79 -10.08 -7.14
CA LEU A 109 3.24 -10.20 -7.07
C LEU A 109 3.82 -9.05 -6.24
N ALA A 110 4.86 -9.34 -5.47
CA ALA A 110 5.59 -8.36 -4.68
C ALA A 110 7.05 -8.29 -5.09
N THR A 111 7.66 -7.12 -4.94
CA THR A 111 9.07 -6.87 -5.22
C THR A 111 9.67 -5.93 -4.18
N GLY A 112 11.00 -5.84 -4.17
CA GLY A 112 11.78 -5.08 -3.21
C GLY A 112 12.18 -5.89 -1.98
N ILE A 113 12.51 -5.19 -0.91
CA ILE A 113 13.15 -5.77 0.28
C ILE A 113 12.08 -6.37 1.18
N SER A 114 12.39 -7.52 1.77
CA SER A 114 11.60 -8.13 2.82
C SER A 114 12.48 -8.58 3.98
N HIS A 115 11.88 -8.59 5.18
CA HIS A 115 12.47 -9.18 6.38
C HIS A 115 11.36 -9.87 7.18
N GLY A 116 11.50 -11.17 7.41
CA GLY A 116 10.48 -12.02 8.05
C GLY A 116 10.09 -13.23 7.19
N GLY A 117 9.14 -14.05 7.68
CA GLY A 117 8.70 -15.25 6.97
C GLY A 117 9.76 -16.36 6.88
N GLY A 118 10.66 -16.41 7.87
CA GLY A 118 11.78 -17.37 7.92
C GLY A 118 13.12 -16.82 7.41
N GLN A 119 13.13 -15.63 6.80
CA GLN A 119 14.37 -14.96 6.42
C GLN A 119 15.14 -14.51 7.65
N ARG A 120 16.45 -14.82 7.70
CA ARG A 120 17.35 -14.45 8.81
C ARG A 120 17.99 -13.06 8.65
N LYS A 121 17.91 -12.48 7.46
CA LYS A 121 18.46 -11.15 7.13
C LYS A 121 17.59 -10.49 6.06
N PRO A 122 17.55 -9.16 5.98
CA PRO A 122 16.85 -8.46 4.91
C PRO A 122 17.40 -8.88 3.54
N GLN A 123 16.50 -9.18 2.61
CA GLN A 123 16.83 -9.54 1.23
C GLN A 123 15.67 -9.23 0.29
N ASP A 124 15.98 -9.20 -1.00
CA ASP A 124 14.97 -9.00 -2.03
C ASP A 124 13.97 -10.16 -2.04
N ILE A 125 12.71 -9.85 -2.32
CA ILE A 125 11.65 -10.83 -2.51
C ILE A 125 12.00 -11.67 -3.73
N TYR A 126 12.09 -12.99 -3.51
CA TYR A 126 12.35 -13.93 -4.59
C TYR A 126 11.18 -13.99 -5.57
N ASN A 127 11.51 -13.87 -6.85
CA ASN A 127 10.62 -14.09 -7.98
C ASN A 127 11.34 -14.98 -9.01
N THR A 128 10.59 -15.68 -9.86
CA THR A 128 11.18 -16.33 -11.04
C THR A 128 11.84 -15.27 -11.92
N ALA A 129 12.87 -15.64 -12.68
CA ALA A 129 13.55 -14.68 -13.57
C ALA A 129 12.58 -13.97 -14.52
N ALA A 130 11.61 -14.71 -15.08
CA ALA A 130 10.55 -14.16 -15.94
C ALA A 130 9.69 -13.12 -15.21
N ASN A 131 9.17 -13.43 -14.03
CA ASN A 131 8.37 -12.46 -13.26
C ASN A 131 9.20 -11.29 -12.77
N GLN A 132 10.47 -11.49 -12.41
CA GLN A 132 11.35 -10.41 -11.97
C GLN A 132 11.59 -9.40 -13.09
N MET A 133 11.76 -9.84 -14.34
CA MET A 133 11.83 -8.93 -15.49
C MET A 133 10.54 -8.09 -15.61
N LYS A 134 9.38 -8.71 -15.40
CA LYS A 134 8.08 -8.01 -15.44
C LYS A 134 7.87 -7.04 -14.28
N LEU A 135 8.33 -7.39 -13.08
CA LEU A 135 8.32 -6.49 -11.94
C LEU A 135 9.26 -5.31 -12.14
N THR A 136 10.44 -5.53 -12.72
CA THR A 136 11.35 -4.44 -13.11
C THR A 136 10.72 -3.54 -14.17
N GLU A 137 10.06 -4.10 -15.19
CA GLU A 137 9.29 -3.35 -16.20
C GLU A 137 8.24 -2.44 -15.54
N LEU A 138 7.47 -2.96 -14.58
CA LEU A 138 6.50 -2.19 -13.80
C LEU A 138 7.18 -1.10 -12.95
N CYS A 139 8.30 -1.41 -12.28
CA CYS A 139 9.04 -0.42 -11.49
C CYS A 139 9.68 0.70 -12.34
N CYS A 140 9.98 0.42 -13.61
CA CYS A 140 10.50 1.40 -14.56
C CYS A 140 9.41 2.20 -15.29
N ASN A 141 8.13 1.82 -15.15
CA ASN A 141 7.03 2.55 -15.77
C ASN A 141 6.89 3.96 -15.16
N CYS A 142 6.87 4.99 -16.01
CA CYS A 142 6.82 6.39 -15.57
C CYS A 142 5.59 6.71 -14.72
N GLY A 143 4.40 6.20 -15.08
CA GLY A 143 3.17 6.42 -14.32
C GLY A 143 3.22 5.76 -12.94
N ILE A 144 3.79 4.55 -12.84
CA ILE A 144 3.99 3.87 -11.55
C ILE A 144 4.98 4.67 -10.67
N GLN A 145 6.07 5.17 -11.25
CA GLN A 145 7.03 6.00 -10.52
C GLN A 145 6.41 7.32 -10.06
N GLN A 146 5.56 7.96 -10.87
CA GLN A 146 4.81 9.15 -10.49
C GLN A 146 3.87 8.86 -9.31
N ILE A 147 3.15 7.74 -9.34
CA ILE A 147 2.28 7.30 -8.22
C ILE A 147 3.12 7.11 -6.95
N ALA A 148 4.20 6.31 -7.02
CA ALA A 148 5.06 6.06 -5.88
C ALA A 148 5.71 7.34 -5.30
N SER A 149 6.03 8.30 -6.17
CA SER A 149 6.57 9.62 -5.77
C SER A 149 5.51 10.49 -5.08
N PHE A 150 4.28 10.48 -5.60
CA PHE A 150 3.16 11.20 -4.99
C PHE A 150 2.80 10.61 -3.62
N GLU A 151 2.71 9.29 -3.50
CA GLU A 151 2.49 8.59 -2.22
C GLU A 151 3.60 8.90 -1.22
N ASN A 152 4.85 8.92 -1.68
CA ASN A 152 6.00 9.30 -0.86
C ASN A 152 5.88 10.74 -0.31
N GLY A 153 5.50 11.69 -1.17
CA GLY A 153 5.25 13.08 -0.76
C GLY A 153 4.09 13.22 0.22
N ALA A 154 2.99 12.50 -0.01
CA ALA A 154 1.86 12.45 0.92
C ALA A 154 2.28 11.90 2.28
N PHE A 155 3.10 10.84 2.32
CA PHE A 155 3.59 10.30 3.58
C PHE A 155 4.47 11.31 4.33
N ALA A 156 5.38 12.00 3.64
CA ALA A 156 6.20 13.05 4.22
C ALA A 156 5.37 14.22 4.76
N ALA A 157 4.33 14.64 4.05
CA ALA A 157 3.49 15.77 4.43
C ALA A 157 2.59 15.47 5.63
N PHE A 158 1.95 14.30 5.65
CA PHE A 158 0.92 13.98 6.65
C PHE A 158 1.45 13.19 7.87
N ALA A 159 2.63 12.58 7.77
CA ALA A 159 3.28 11.89 8.88
C ALA A 159 4.81 12.10 8.90
N PRO A 160 5.29 13.36 9.00
CA PRO A 160 6.72 13.69 8.82
C PRO A 160 7.66 12.98 9.79
N LYS A 161 7.24 12.73 11.03
CA LYS A 161 8.05 11.99 12.02
C LYS A 161 8.25 10.52 11.61
N ALA A 162 7.17 9.87 11.19
CA ALA A 162 7.19 8.48 10.74
C ALA A 162 8.00 8.34 9.44
N PHE A 163 7.82 9.29 8.52
CA PHE A 163 8.60 9.39 7.28
C PHE A 163 10.09 9.54 7.57
N GLY A 164 10.47 10.50 8.42
CA GLY A 164 11.87 10.76 8.76
C GLY A 164 12.55 9.54 9.38
N ARG A 165 11.87 8.84 10.31
CA ARG A 165 12.40 7.61 10.91
C ARG A 165 12.54 6.48 9.88
N ALA A 166 11.53 6.28 9.03
CA ALA A 166 11.62 5.28 7.96
C ALA A 166 12.77 5.58 6.99
N ALA A 167 12.96 6.83 6.59
CA ALA A 167 14.04 7.27 5.71
C ALA A 167 15.43 7.00 6.32
N VAL A 168 15.64 7.33 7.60
CA VAL A 168 16.89 7.05 8.31
C VAL A 168 17.16 5.55 8.38
N CYS A 169 16.19 4.76 8.84
CA CYS A 169 16.36 3.30 8.97
C CYS A 169 16.66 2.63 7.61
N LEU A 170 16.03 3.09 6.53
CA LEU A 170 16.30 2.56 5.19
C LEU A 170 17.66 2.98 4.67
N GLN A 171 18.08 4.23 4.91
CA GLN A 171 19.42 4.69 4.53
C GLN A 171 20.50 3.86 5.24
N GLU A 172 20.35 3.62 6.55
CA GLU A 172 21.24 2.75 7.32
C GLU A 172 21.26 1.33 6.78
N LEU A 173 20.09 0.79 6.41
CA LEU A 173 19.98 -0.55 5.81
C LEU A 173 20.71 -0.63 4.47
N TYR A 174 20.57 0.36 3.59
CA TYR A 174 21.26 0.41 2.30
C TYR A 174 22.78 0.58 2.48
N ASN A 175 23.22 1.38 3.44
CA ASN A 175 24.64 1.53 3.78
C ASN A 175 25.23 0.21 4.30
N HIS A 176 24.50 -0.49 5.17
CA HIS A 176 24.93 -1.78 5.72
C HIS A 176 24.90 -2.90 4.68
N LYS A 177 23.97 -2.86 3.72
CA LYS A 177 23.80 -3.89 2.69
C LYS A 177 23.61 -3.27 1.30
N PRO A 178 24.71 -2.83 0.64
CA PRO A 178 24.65 -2.18 -0.68
C PRO A 178 24.12 -3.05 -1.82
N SER A 179 23.96 -4.36 -1.59
CA SER A 179 23.36 -5.28 -2.57
C SER A 179 21.84 -5.09 -2.70
N LEU A 180 21.18 -4.50 -1.70
CA LEU A 180 19.74 -4.23 -1.74
C LEU A 180 19.44 -3.08 -2.68
N ARG A 181 18.29 -3.14 -3.36
CA ARG A 181 17.88 -2.10 -4.31
C ARG A 181 16.61 -1.39 -3.87
N GLN A 182 16.53 -0.10 -4.17
CA GLN A 182 15.29 0.65 -4.10
C GLN A 182 14.40 0.28 -5.31
N ASN A 183 13.09 0.22 -5.09
CA ASN A 183 12.14 -0.07 -6.16
C ASN A 183 11.94 1.14 -7.09
N PHE A 184 11.95 2.34 -6.52
CA PHE A 184 11.68 3.59 -7.23
C PHE A 184 12.67 4.67 -6.77
N PRO A 185 13.18 5.53 -7.67
CA PRO A 185 14.22 6.51 -7.35
C PRO A 185 13.77 7.60 -6.38
N ASN A 186 12.49 7.98 -6.37
CA ASN A 186 11.94 9.08 -5.56
C ASN A 186 10.96 8.59 -4.47
N SER A 187 11.17 7.37 -3.97
CA SER A 187 10.28 6.77 -2.98
C SER A 187 11.05 6.02 -1.91
N ILE A 188 10.69 6.24 -0.65
CA ILE A 188 11.24 5.47 0.46
C ILE A 188 10.54 4.11 0.64
N TYR A 189 9.55 3.75 -0.16
CA TYR A 189 8.88 2.45 0.00
C TYR A 189 9.82 1.30 -0.41
N PRO A 190 10.29 0.46 0.55
CA PRO A 190 11.28 -0.57 0.26
C PRO A 190 10.67 -1.79 -0.43
N THR A 191 9.34 -1.89 -0.42
CA THR A 191 8.58 -3.01 -0.98
C THR A 191 7.39 -2.46 -1.75
N ALA A 192 7.11 -3.03 -2.92
CA ALA A 192 5.90 -2.77 -3.68
C ALA A 192 5.13 -4.09 -3.88
N THR A 193 3.80 -4.00 -3.89
CA THR A 193 2.93 -5.14 -4.21
C THR A 193 1.97 -4.73 -5.31
N PHE A 194 2.03 -5.44 -6.44
CA PHE A 194 1.13 -5.27 -7.56
C PHE A 194 0.00 -6.29 -7.46
N ASN A 195 -1.22 -5.78 -7.22
CA ASN A 195 -2.44 -6.57 -7.26
C ASN A 195 -3.02 -6.46 -8.67
N PHE A 196 -3.15 -7.58 -9.37
CA PHE A 196 -3.60 -7.60 -10.77
C PHE A 196 -5.13 -7.71 -10.85
N GLY A 197 -5.67 -7.16 -11.94
CA GLY A 197 -7.09 -6.92 -12.14
C GLY A 197 -7.87 -8.12 -12.71
N PRO A 198 -9.09 -7.87 -13.23
CA PRO A 198 -9.79 -6.58 -13.27
C PRO A 198 -10.34 -6.13 -11.91
N ASN A 199 -10.47 -7.02 -10.92
CA ASN A 199 -11.06 -6.72 -9.61
C ASN A 199 -10.17 -7.20 -8.45
N ALA A 200 -9.27 -6.33 -7.98
CA ALA A 200 -8.40 -6.59 -6.83
C ALA A 200 -9.07 -6.25 -5.48
N VAL A 201 -10.25 -6.84 -5.21
CA VAL A 201 -11.01 -6.55 -3.98
C VAL A 201 -10.52 -7.39 -2.82
N CYS A 202 -10.11 -6.74 -1.73
CA CYS A 202 -9.61 -7.41 -0.56
C CYS A 202 -10.72 -7.94 0.37
N PHE A 203 -10.48 -9.09 0.99
CA PHE A 203 -11.17 -9.49 2.21
C PHE A 203 -10.85 -8.52 3.36
N ASP A 204 -11.74 -8.44 4.35
CA ASP A 204 -11.55 -7.68 5.59
C ASP A 204 -10.23 -8.07 6.27
N HIS A 205 -9.29 -7.14 6.38
CA HIS A 205 -7.97 -7.38 6.98
C HIS A 205 -7.34 -6.09 7.49
N THR A 206 -6.34 -6.24 8.36
CA THR A 206 -5.42 -5.17 8.76
C THR A 206 -4.02 -5.45 8.22
N ASN A 207 -3.19 -4.41 8.15
CA ASN A 207 -1.77 -4.55 7.84
C ASN A 207 -0.96 -4.58 9.14
N GLU A 208 -0.69 -5.79 9.62
CA GLU A 208 -0.01 -6.02 10.90
C GLU A 208 1.53 -5.89 10.84
N LYS A 209 2.08 -5.61 9.66
CA LYS A 209 3.55 -5.54 9.41
C LYS A 209 4.02 -4.18 8.91
N ASN A 210 3.17 -3.15 8.96
CA ASN A 210 3.62 -1.79 8.68
C ASN A 210 4.65 -1.39 9.74
N SER A 211 5.75 -0.74 9.36
CA SER A 211 6.75 -0.34 10.34
C SER A 211 7.49 0.94 9.94
N PRO A 212 6.81 2.09 9.88
CA PRO A 212 7.48 3.36 10.03
C PRO A 212 7.54 3.78 11.52
N ALA A 213 7.63 2.80 12.45
CA ALA A 213 7.42 2.98 13.90
C ALA A 213 7.88 4.37 14.35
N THR A 214 6.98 5.15 14.95
CA THR A 214 7.32 6.50 15.43
C THR A 214 8.08 6.44 16.74
#